data_AF-A0A2Z6MQJ6-F1
#
_entry.id   AF-A0A2Z6MQJ6-F1
#
_cell.length_a   1.000
_cell.length_b   1.000
_cell.length_c   1.000
_cell.angle_alpha   90.00
_cell.angle_beta   90.00
_cell.angle_gamma   90.00
#
_symmetry.space_group_name_H-M   'P 1'
#
loop_
_entity.id
_entity.type
_entity.pdbx_description
1 polymer ?
#
loop_
_entity_poly.entity_id
_entity_poly.type
_entity_poly.pdbx_seq_one_letter_code
_entity_poly.pdbx_strand_id
1 'polypeptide(L)' 'MVALAGNLYQDVGITWGDGRGKILNNGQLLTLSLDRVSGSGFQSNNQYLYGKIDMQIKLVPGNSAGTVTAYYVSLI' A
#
# COMPACT_ATOMS: atom_id res chain seq x y z
N MET A 1 -16.55 10.67 15.44
CA MET A 1 -15.22 10.15 15.76
C MET A 1 -14.27 10.64 14.68
N VAL A 2 -13.31 11.50 15.02
CA VAL A 2 -12.33 12.00 14.05
C VAL A 2 -11.33 10.88 13.80
N ALA A 3 -11.31 10.33 12.59
CA ALA A 3 -10.22 9.45 12.18
C ALA A 3 -8.97 10.33 12.07
N LEU A 4 -8.00 10.16 12.97
CA LEU A 4 -6.66 10.67 12.73
C LEU A 4 -6.18 10.02 11.42
N ALA A 5 -5.70 10.82 10.47
CA ALA A 5 -5.03 10.25 9.30
C ALA A 5 -3.87 9.39 9.80
N GLY A 6 -3.90 8.09 9.51
CA GLY A 6 -2.88 7.15 9.95
C GLY A 6 -1.48 7.54 9.44
N ASN A 7 -0.44 7.11 10.16
CA ASN A 7 0.94 7.33 9.74
C ASN A 7 1.49 6.00 9.20
N LEU A 8 1.62 5.93 7.88
CA LEU A 8 2.02 4.71 7.18
C LEU A 8 3.41 4.21 7.59
N TYR A 9 4.29 5.05 8.14
CA TYR A 9 5.56 4.57 8.71
C TYR A 9 5.38 3.66 9.93
N GLN A 10 4.29 3.82 10.67
CA GLN A 10 3.97 3.01 11.84
C GLN A 10 3.11 1.80 11.48
N ASP A 11 2.28 1.93 10.45
CA ASP A 11 1.25 0.95 10.13
C ASP A 11 1.72 -0.15 9.17
N VAL A 12 2.59 0.19 8.20
CA VAL A 12 2.99 -0.73 7.11
C VAL A 12 4.49 -0.70 6.81
N GLY A 13 4.99 -1.81 6.29
CA GLY A 13 6.33 -1.95 5.73
C GLY A 13 6.27 -2.27 4.24
N ILE A 14 7.17 -1.68 3.45
CA ILE A 14 7.35 -2.05 2.04
C ILE A 14 8.12 -3.38 2.01
N THR A 15 7.51 -4.42 1.44
CA THR A 15 8.05 -5.79 1.50
C THR A 15 8.84 -6.18 0.25
N TRP A 16 8.53 -5.57 -0.90
CA TRP A 16 9.25 -5.80 -2.15
C TRP A 16 9.10 -4.62 -3.11
N GLY A 17 10.01 -4.55 -4.08
CA GLY A 17 9.92 -3.61 -5.20
C GLY A 17 11.18 -2.78 -5.48
N ASP A 18 12.27 -2.96 -4.72
CA ASP A 18 13.58 -2.37 -5.05
C ASP A 18 13.49 -0.85 -5.35
N GLY A 19 12.92 -0.10 -4.42
CA GLY A 19 12.69 1.35 -4.55
C GLY A 19 11.40 1.77 -5.28
N ARG A 20 10.61 0.83 -5.80
CA ARG A 20 9.32 1.10 -6.47
C ARG A 20 8.15 1.32 -5.52
N GLY A 21 8.28 0.92 -4.27
CA GLY A 21 7.40 1.31 -3.17
C GLY A 21 8.04 2.45 -2.37
N LYS A 22 7.28 3.51 -2.06
CA LYS A 22 7.76 4.65 -1.26
C LYS A 22 6.68 5.21 -0.37
N ILE A 23 7.05 5.55 0.87
CA ILE A 23 6.21 6.34 1.77
C ILE A 23 6.71 7.78 1.73
N LEU A 24 5.83 8.70 1.35
CA LEU A 24 6.07 10.12 1.12
C LEU A 24 5.19 10.96 2.06
N ASN A 25 5.35 12.28 1.98
CA ASN A 25 4.53 13.26 2.72
C ASN A 25 4.46 12.95 4.22
N ASN A 26 5.62 12.67 4.85
CA ASN A 26 5.73 12.36 6.27
C ASN A 26 4.78 11.23 6.74
N GLY A 27 4.64 10.18 5.93
CA GLY A 27 3.85 9.00 6.30
C GLY A 27 2.39 9.04 5.82
N GLN A 28 2.01 10.04 5.04
CA GLN A 28 0.62 10.21 4.61
C GLN A 28 0.31 9.60 3.24
N LEU A 29 1.33 9.30 2.43
CA LEU A 29 1.14 8.79 1.08
C LEU A 29 2.06 7.60 0.81
N LEU A 30 1.46 6.45 0.48
CA LEU A 30 2.18 5.31 -0.07
C LEU A 30 2.01 5.31 -1.60
N THR A 31 3.13 5.29 -2.32
CA THR A 31 3.16 5.12 -3.77
C THR A 31 3.74 3.77 -4.13
N LEU A 32 3.06 3.04 -4.99
CA LEU A 32 3.57 1.82 -5.61
C LEU A 32 3.74 2.08 -7.11
N SER A 33 4.78 1.49 -7.68
CA SER A 33 5.04 1.53 -9.11
C SER A 33 5.36 0.13 -9.64
N LEU A 34 5.13 -0.04 -10.94
CA LEU A 34 5.35 -1.27 -11.69
C LEU A 34 6.02 -0.88 -13.00
N ASP A 35 7.11 -1.56 -13.32
CA ASP A 35 7.77 -1.50 -14.61
C ASP A 35 8.05 -2.92 -15.14
N ARG A 36 8.87 -3.02 -16.19
CA ARG A 36 9.21 -4.30 -16.80
C ARG A 36 10.10 -5.19 -15.92
N VAL A 37 10.77 -4.63 -14.94
CA VAL A 37 11.68 -5.36 -14.05
C VAL A 37 10.91 -5.94 -12.87
N SER A 38 10.08 -5.13 -12.21
CA SER A 38 9.26 -5.58 -11.08
C SER A 38 8.12 -4.61 -10.75
N GLY A 39 7.16 -5.12 -9.97
CA GLY A 39 6.19 -4.29 -9.25
C GLY A 39 6.69 -3.85 -7.88
N SER A 40 5.76 -3.59 -6.96
CA SER A 40 6.05 -3.31 -5.56
C SER A 40 4.86 -3.67 -4.67
N GLY A 41 5.12 -3.82 -3.37
CA GLY A 41 4.07 -4.09 -2.41
C GLY A 41 4.47 -3.75 -0.98
N PHE A 42 3.47 -3.78 -0.12
CA PHE A 42 3.57 -3.48 1.29
C PHE A 42 2.74 -4.48 2.09
N GLN A 43 3.02 -4.56 3.38
CA GLN A 43 2.29 -5.39 4.33
C GLN A 43 2.13 -4.62 5.65
N SER A 44 1.06 -4.89 6.38
CA SER A 44 0.91 -4.36 7.74
C SER A 44 2.03 -4.88 8.65
N ASN A 45 2.49 -4.03 9.56
CA ASN A 45 3.51 -4.42 10.54
C ASN A 45 2.96 -5.43 11.57
N ASN A 46 1.64 -5.40 11.79
CA ASN A 46 0.95 -6.29 12.71
C ASN A 46 -0.03 -7.21 11.98
N GLN A 47 -0.36 -8.32 12.61
CA GLN A 47 -1.44 -9.21 12.21
C GLN A 47 -2.69 -8.90 13.04
N TYR A 48 -3.86 -9.05 12.42
CA TYR A 48 -5.13 -8.72 13.05
C TYR A 48 -6.10 -9.89 12.88
N LEU A 49 -6.72 -10.31 13.99
CA LEU A 49 -7.79 -11.32 13.96
C LEU A 49 -9.13 -10.70 13.58
N TYR A 50 -9.38 -9.48 14.06
CA TYR A 50 -10.57 -8.68 13.76
C TYR A 50 -10.16 -7.22 13.61
N GLY A 51 -10.88 -6.46 12.78
CA GLY A 51 -10.64 -5.04 12.63
C GLY A 51 -11.40 -4.44 11.46
N LYS A 52 -11.40 -3.11 11.40
CA LYS A 52 -11.79 -2.35 10.21
C LYS A 52 -10.52 -1.81 9.58
N ILE A 53 -10.32 -2.10 8.30
CA ILE A 53 -9.15 -1.63 7.55
C ILE A 53 -9.67 -0.79 6.39
N ASP A 54 -9.39 0.51 6.45
CA ASP A 54 -9.83 1.47 5.46
C ASP A 54 -8.61 2.13 4.82
N MET A 55 -8.59 2.24 3.49
CA MET A 55 -7.59 3.00 2.75
C MET A 55 -8.24 3.80 1.62
N GLN A 56 -7.72 5.01 1.39
CA GLN A 56 -8.02 5.75 0.18
C GLN A 56 -7.02 5.35 -0.92
N ILE A 57 -7.54 4.91 -2.06
CA ILE A 57 -6.72 4.39 -3.17
C ILE A 57 -6.99 5.22 -4.42
N LYS A 58 -5.92 5.72 -5.03
CA LYS A 58 -5.94 6.29 -6.38
C LYS A 58 -5.26 5.31 -7.34
N LEU A 59 -5.99 4.86 -8.35
CA LEU A 59 -5.47 3.93 -9.35
C LEU A 59 -4.61 4.65 -10.40
N VAL A 60 -3.79 3.85 -11.10
CA VAL A 60 -2.97 4.30 -12.23
C VAL A 60 -3.84 4.91 -13.33
N PRO A 61 -3.51 6.12 -13.83
CA PRO A 61 -4.28 6.75 -14.91
C PRO A 61 -3.88 6.19 -16.29
N GLY A 62 -4.77 6.36 -17.27
CA GLY A 62 -4.48 6.03 -18.68
C GLY A 62 -4.61 4.54 -19.01
N ASN A 63 -3.81 4.05 -19.96
CA ASN A 63 -3.81 2.64 -20.35
C ASN A 63 -3.10 1.79 -19.29
N SER A 64 -3.88 0.97 -18.59
CA SER A 64 -3.42 0.08 -17.53
C SER A 64 -3.74 -1.39 -17.82
N ALA A 65 -3.91 -1.75 -19.10
CA ALA A 65 -4.25 -3.11 -19.51
C ALA A 65 -3.22 -4.13 -18.97
N GLY A 66 -3.72 -5.19 -18.34
CA GLY A 66 -2.88 -6.25 -17.75
C GLY A 66 -2.24 -5.90 -16.41
N THR A 67 -2.49 -4.71 -15.85
CA THR A 67 -2.01 -4.36 -14.50
C THR A 67 -3.07 -4.68 -13.44
N VAL A 68 -2.61 -5.09 -12.25
CA VAL A 68 -3.47 -5.32 -11.10
C VAL A 68 -2.95 -4.50 -9.92
N THR A 69 -3.83 -3.70 -9.32
CA THR A 69 -3.60 -3.10 -7.99
C THR A 69 -4.45 -3.87 -6.99
N ALA A 70 -3.81 -4.49 -6.01
CA ALA A 70 -4.49 -5.31 -5.01
C ALA A 70 -4.34 -4.71 -3.61
N TYR A 71 -5.45 -4.69 -2.87
CA TYR A 71 -5.50 -4.39 -1.44
C TYR A 71 -6.40 -5.45 -0.80
N TYR A 72 -5.81 -6.30 0.02
CA TYR A 72 -6.46 -7.50 0.52
C TYR A 72 -5.93 -7.89 1.89
N VAL A 73 -6.69 -8.73 2.58
CA VAL A 73 -6.27 -9.42 3.80
C VAL A 73 -6.03 -10.88 3.44
N SER A 74 -4.87 -11.40 3.82
CA SER A 74 -4.61 -12.83 3.80
C SER A 74 -4.34 -13.28 5.22
N LEU A 75 -5.07 -14.30 5.65
CA LEU A 75 -4.64 -15.11 6.76
C LEU A 75 -3.62 -16.11 6.20
N ILE A 76 -2.62 -16.45 7.00
CA ILE A 76 -1.73 -17.58 6.70
C ILE A 76 -2.55 -18.86 6.89
#